data_AF-A0A4R2IAQ9-F1
#
_entry.id   AF-A0A4R2IAQ9-F1
#
_cell.length_a   1.000
_cell.length_b   1.000
_cell.length_c   1.000
_cell.angle_alpha   90.00
_cell.angle_beta   90.00
_cell.angle_gamma   90.00
#
_symmetry.space_group_name_H-M   'P 1'
#
loop_
_entity.id
_entity.type
_entity.pdbx_description
1 polymer ?
#
loop_
_entity_poly.entity_id
_entity_poly.type
_entity_poly.pdbx_seq_one_letter_code
_entity_poly.pdbx_strand_id
1 'polypeptide(L)'
;MSSYLSRYIGAARLPRNLSDFDVDIHFQLSPESVEAIRDRFEKDRKPGSVDRMIAMAAQVVFMRTTGRTLDSVSLIPAPLLRHIGAMLSVATPNIASLRAIYRRRMTAHQHQLWAREHLGLQPFSDEVIERVREVMAAHAGGATTHDELMKWAQVWLHEQKILIPGDRRLRELAADAFMVTKKDTLRLIKKAIPAAQIKACCKEIFSLRSHGQRSESVVRWLKTPPRRHSPSTGAFSSRKSRKDFPDALILSSACAVAPEYEHFHLVTADEHLRAAAGRFGMEFHESLLQFLDAPAIREAREALATEQKIRELSDAFLSVENLDRIAGWLRAGNDEIEDLHLEHEDIDGLEAVGVTVYGATIDYPVPEAIKFLTISLASPSGDDKWALSLSFETQCEVTFATSWPESMKLENERDVTVESADDLVELRESWWARFDAEIIVDTTRWQPGVDTMWSMIETMKPELLVNRAMLVRPV
;
A
#
# COMPACT_ATOMS: atom_id res chain seq x y z
N MET A 1 4.04 10.54 -6.47
CA MET A 1 4.33 11.97 -6.72
C MET A 1 4.41 12.23 -8.21
N SER A 2 3.89 13.37 -8.69
CA SER A 2 3.98 13.73 -10.11
C SER A 2 5.45 13.80 -10.57
N SER A 3 5.80 13.06 -11.63
CA SER A 3 7.15 12.96 -12.21
C SER A 3 7.79 14.33 -12.51
N TYR A 4 6.96 15.34 -12.74
CA TYR A 4 7.43 16.69 -13.03
C TYR A 4 8.09 17.39 -11.83
N LEU A 5 7.54 17.22 -10.61
CA LEU A 5 8.08 17.87 -9.40
C LEU A 5 9.42 17.28 -8.94
N SER A 6 9.72 16.03 -9.32
CA SER A 6 10.97 15.34 -8.98
C SER A 6 12.07 15.47 -10.04
N ARG A 7 11.85 16.28 -11.09
CA ARG A 7 12.74 16.43 -12.24
C ARG A 7 14.18 16.78 -11.88
N TYR A 8 14.38 17.68 -10.91
CA TYR A 8 15.70 18.18 -10.52
C TYR A 8 16.29 17.49 -9.28
N ILE A 9 15.55 16.58 -8.64
CA ILE A 9 16.03 15.85 -7.47
C ILE A 9 17.24 14.99 -7.86
N GLY A 10 18.34 15.12 -7.11
CA GLY A 10 19.60 14.44 -7.35
C GLY A 10 20.52 15.12 -8.37
N ALA A 11 20.09 16.21 -9.01
CA ALA A 11 20.93 16.91 -9.98
C ALA A 11 22.18 17.52 -9.33
N ALA A 12 23.38 17.15 -9.80
CA ALA A 12 24.63 17.75 -9.32
C ALA A 12 24.90 19.15 -9.90
N ARG A 13 24.29 19.46 -11.05
CA ARG A 13 24.42 20.73 -11.77
C ARG A 13 23.11 21.09 -12.43
N LEU A 14 22.82 22.38 -12.54
CA LEU A 14 21.66 22.87 -13.26
C LEU A 14 21.92 22.90 -14.78
N PRO A 15 20.89 22.69 -15.62
CA PRO A 15 20.98 22.92 -17.05
C PRO A 15 21.41 24.36 -17.34
N ARG A 16 22.26 24.56 -18.36
CA ARG A 16 22.65 25.92 -18.80
C ARG A 16 21.45 26.72 -19.35
N ASN A 17 20.52 26.03 -20.00
CA ASN A 17 19.33 26.61 -20.63
C ASN A 17 18.10 26.32 -19.77
N LEU A 18 18.08 26.85 -18.54
CA LEU A 18 16.92 26.73 -17.65
C LEU A 18 15.82 27.67 -18.16
N SER A 19 14.60 27.17 -18.36
CA SER A 19 13.49 28.01 -18.82
C SER A 19 12.95 28.88 -17.68
N ASP A 20 12.39 30.05 -18.01
CA ASP A 20 11.77 30.92 -16.98
C ASP A 20 10.61 30.19 -16.28
N PHE A 21 9.86 29.36 -17.02
CA PHE A 21 8.81 28.49 -16.47
C PHE A 21 9.34 27.48 -15.45
N ASP A 22 10.46 26.79 -15.74
CA ASP A 22 11.07 25.86 -14.78
C ASP A 22 11.54 26.58 -13.51
N VAL A 23 12.07 27.81 -13.66
CA VAL A 23 12.49 28.63 -12.53
C VAL A 23 11.30 28.98 -11.65
N ASP A 24 10.21 29.46 -12.25
CA ASP A 24 9.01 29.88 -11.52
C ASP A 24 8.35 28.73 -10.77
N ILE A 25 8.43 27.48 -11.26
CA ILE A 25 7.83 26.34 -10.57
C ILE A 25 8.76 25.75 -9.50
N HIS A 26 10.02 25.51 -9.84
CA HIS A 26 10.90 24.69 -9.00
C HIS A 26 11.83 25.50 -8.09
N PHE A 27 12.07 26.77 -8.40
CA PHE A 27 13.16 27.57 -7.82
C PHE A 27 12.70 28.79 -7.00
N GLN A 28 11.45 28.81 -6.56
CA GLN A 28 10.93 29.86 -5.66
C GLN A 28 11.62 29.86 -4.29
N LEU A 29 11.63 30.98 -3.56
CA LEU A 29 11.95 31.03 -2.13
C LEU A 29 10.67 31.24 -1.33
N SER A 30 10.56 30.60 -0.16
CA SER A 30 9.48 30.95 0.77
C SER A 30 9.69 32.37 1.31
N PRO A 31 8.62 33.11 1.65
CA PRO A 31 8.75 34.42 2.28
C PRO A 31 9.62 34.40 3.54
N GLU A 32 9.48 33.34 4.36
CA GLU A 32 10.33 33.09 5.53
C GLU A 32 11.82 32.97 5.18
N SER A 33 12.15 32.26 4.08
CA SER A 33 13.54 32.14 3.63
C SER A 33 14.09 33.46 3.11
N VAL A 34 13.26 34.26 2.43
CA VAL A 34 13.65 35.61 1.97
C VAL A 34 14.00 36.49 3.16
N GLU A 35 13.16 36.49 4.20
CA GLU A 35 13.39 37.29 5.40
C GLU A 35 14.63 36.83 6.17
N ALA A 36 14.76 35.53 6.43
CA ALA A 36 15.91 34.97 7.14
C ALA A 36 17.25 35.26 6.42
N ILE A 37 17.24 35.26 5.09
CA ILE A 37 18.41 35.66 4.30
C ILE A 37 18.66 37.16 4.48
N ARG A 38 17.64 38.02 4.35
CA ARG A 38 17.78 39.47 4.50
C ARG A 38 18.31 39.87 5.87
N ASP A 39 17.75 39.34 6.94
CA ASP A 39 18.18 39.59 8.32
C ASP A 39 19.67 39.31 8.52
N ARG A 40 20.17 38.24 7.90
CA ARG A 40 21.58 37.89 8.00
C ARG A 40 22.51 38.92 7.34
N PHE A 41 22.05 39.56 6.27
CA PHE A 41 22.83 40.54 5.52
C PHE A 41 22.50 42.00 5.86
N GLU A 42 21.45 42.27 6.63
CA GLU A 42 21.01 43.62 7.01
C GLU A 42 22.14 44.45 7.63
N LYS A 43 23.00 43.79 8.43
CA LYS A 43 24.14 44.40 9.12
C LYS A 43 25.48 44.22 8.39
N ASP A 44 25.54 43.44 7.30
CA ASP A 44 26.77 43.21 6.52
C ASP A 44 26.99 44.32 5.48
N ARG A 45 27.69 45.39 5.91
CA ARG A 45 28.05 46.52 5.05
C ARG A 45 29.32 46.30 4.21
N LYS A 46 29.87 45.08 4.16
CA LYS A 46 31.10 44.80 3.41
C LYS A 46 30.85 44.84 1.90
N PRO A 47 31.80 45.35 1.09
CA PRO A 47 31.70 45.30 -0.37
C PRO A 47 31.38 43.88 -0.89
N GLY A 48 30.45 43.79 -1.83
CA GLY A 48 29.97 42.51 -2.38
C GLY A 48 29.05 41.71 -1.44
N SER A 49 28.46 42.34 -0.42
CA SER A 49 27.44 41.69 0.44
C SER A 49 26.21 41.28 -0.35
N VAL A 50 25.76 42.11 -1.29
CA VAL A 50 24.64 41.81 -2.21
C VAL A 50 24.92 40.56 -3.04
N ASP A 51 26.09 40.44 -3.65
CA ASP A 51 26.46 39.26 -4.44
C ASP A 51 26.49 38.00 -3.56
N ARG A 52 27.03 38.12 -2.33
CA ARG A 52 27.08 37.03 -1.36
C ARG A 52 25.68 36.60 -0.87
N MET A 53 24.76 37.56 -0.75
CA MET A 53 23.36 37.31 -0.41
C MET A 53 22.67 36.52 -1.52
N ILE A 54 22.86 36.90 -2.78
CA ILE A 54 22.32 36.17 -3.94
C ILE A 54 22.93 34.77 -4.05
N ALA A 55 24.23 34.64 -3.83
CA ALA A 55 24.89 33.34 -3.80
C ALA A 55 24.38 32.43 -2.68
N MET A 56 24.05 33.01 -1.52
CA MET A 56 23.48 32.26 -0.40
C MET A 56 22.03 31.85 -0.69
N ALA A 57 21.22 32.73 -1.28
CA ALA A 57 19.90 32.37 -1.78
C ALA A 57 19.97 31.26 -2.83
N ALA A 58 20.94 31.30 -3.75
CA ALA A 58 21.16 30.24 -4.73
C ALA A 58 21.50 28.89 -4.06
N GLN A 59 22.28 28.89 -2.96
CA GLN A 59 22.53 27.69 -2.16
C GLN A 59 21.22 27.12 -1.57
N VAL A 60 20.38 27.98 -0.98
CA VAL A 60 19.10 27.58 -0.38
C VAL A 60 18.17 26.97 -1.42
N VAL A 61 17.91 27.69 -2.52
CA VAL A 61 17.02 27.20 -3.57
C VAL A 61 17.56 25.90 -4.16
N PHE A 62 18.86 25.84 -4.49
CA PHE A 62 19.45 24.65 -5.08
C PHE A 62 19.35 23.44 -4.15
N MET A 63 19.65 23.59 -2.86
CA MET A 63 19.52 22.49 -1.89
C MET A 63 18.07 22.04 -1.73
N ARG A 64 17.13 22.99 -1.64
CA ARG A 64 15.70 22.67 -1.53
C ARG A 64 15.20 21.88 -2.74
N THR A 65 15.61 22.27 -3.95
CA THR A 65 15.09 21.69 -5.19
C THR A 65 15.80 20.39 -5.59
N THR A 66 17.11 20.28 -5.33
CA THR A 66 17.91 19.13 -5.78
C THR A 66 18.25 18.14 -4.68
N GLY A 67 18.14 18.52 -3.40
CA GLY A 67 18.64 17.76 -2.26
C GLY A 67 20.17 17.71 -2.15
N ARG A 68 20.90 18.46 -2.98
CA ARG A 68 22.37 18.49 -3.03
C ARG A 68 22.92 19.87 -2.74
N THR A 69 24.17 19.90 -2.30
CA THR A 69 24.89 21.16 -2.08
C THR A 69 25.38 21.75 -3.40
N LEU A 70 25.26 23.07 -3.57
CA LEU A 70 25.77 23.73 -4.78
C LEU A 70 27.29 23.92 -4.67
N ASP A 71 28.04 23.20 -5.50
CA ASP A 71 29.51 23.32 -5.55
C ASP A 71 29.94 24.75 -5.91
N SER A 72 30.99 25.23 -5.26
CA SER A 72 31.66 26.49 -5.53
C SER A 72 32.03 26.72 -6.99
N VAL A 73 32.25 25.67 -7.78
CA VAL A 73 32.62 25.76 -9.21
C VAL A 73 31.38 25.79 -10.13
N SER A 74 30.19 25.53 -9.58
CA SER A 74 28.97 25.47 -10.36
C SER A 74 28.58 26.83 -10.94
N LEU A 75 28.21 26.80 -12.23
CA LEU A 75 27.65 27.93 -12.94
C LEU A 75 26.20 28.11 -12.49
N ILE A 76 25.79 29.35 -12.18
CA ILE A 76 24.39 29.64 -11.88
C ILE A 76 23.74 30.17 -13.16
N PRO A 77 22.66 29.54 -13.67
CA PRO A 77 21.96 30.03 -14.86
C PRO A 77 21.44 31.46 -14.67
N ALA A 78 21.57 32.30 -15.71
CA ALA A 78 21.12 33.69 -15.66
C ALA A 78 19.61 33.86 -15.35
N PRO A 79 18.70 33.00 -15.84
CA PRO A 79 17.28 33.04 -15.45
C PRO A 79 17.08 32.91 -13.93
N LEU A 80 17.79 31.97 -13.30
CA LEU A 80 17.73 31.75 -11.85
C LEU A 80 18.29 32.94 -11.06
N LEU A 81 19.40 33.55 -11.52
CA LEU A 81 19.95 34.75 -10.88
C LEU A 81 18.98 35.92 -10.92
N ARG A 82 18.30 36.12 -12.05
CA ARG A 82 17.31 37.18 -12.25
C ARG A 82 16.11 36.98 -11.33
N HIS A 83 15.62 35.74 -11.25
CA HIS A 83 14.52 35.37 -10.37
C HIS A 83 14.87 35.56 -8.89
N ILE A 84 16.05 35.11 -8.44
CA ILE A 84 16.53 35.36 -7.06
C ILE A 84 16.70 36.84 -6.78
N GLY A 85 17.26 37.61 -7.73
CA GLY A 85 17.40 39.06 -7.60
C GLY A 85 16.06 39.75 -7.40
N ALA A 86 15.03 39.35 -8.18
CA ALA A 86 13.67 39.86 -8.03
C ALA A 86 13.06 39.52 -6.65
N MET A 87 13.16 38.26 -6.21
CA MET A 87 12.65 37.83 -4.89
C MET A 87 13.29 38.58 -3.72
N LEU A 88 14.60 38.85 -3.81
CA LEU A 88 15.33 39.57 -2.76
C LEU A 88 15.24 41.10 -2.91
N SER A 89 14.64 41.60 -3.99
CA SER A 89 14.58 43.04 -4.33
C SER A 89 15.95 43.69 -4.49
N VAL A 90 16.87 42.99 -5.15
CA VAL A 90 18.24 43.47 -5.44
C VAL A 90 18.54 43.45 -6.93
N ALA A 91 19.43 44.35 -7.36
CA ALA A 91 19.88 44.40 -8.74
C ALA A 91 20.50 43.05 -9.15
N THR A 92 20.06 42.51 -10.30
CA THR A 92 20.57 41.22 -10.78
C THR A 92 22.05 41.34 -11.15
N PRO A 93 22.94 40.55 -10.54
CA PRO A 93 24.35 40.60 -10.84
C PRO A 93 24.63 39.81 -12.13
N ASN A 94 25.54 40.33 -12.95
CA ASN A 94 26.04 39.60 -14.12
C ASN A 94 27.20 38.67 -13.69
N ILE A 95 26.89 37.61 -12.94
CA ILE A 95 27.91 36.71 -12.38
C ILE A 95 27.71 35.28 -12.87
N ALA A 96 28.77 34.68 -13.41
CA ALA A 96 28.70 33.36 -14.01
C ALA A 96 28.78 32.19 -13.00
N SER A 97 29.45 32.33 -11.85
CA SER A 97 29.65 31.19 -10.92
C SER A 97 29.83 31.61 -9.46
N LEU A 98 29.54 30.69 -8.52
CA LEU A 98 29.76 30.89 -7.09
C LEU A 98 31.23 31.22 -6.75
N ARG A 99 32.19 30.67 -7.49
CA ARG A 99 33.63 30.93 -7.31
C ARG A 99 33.98 32.39 -7.52
N ALA A 100 33.28 33.09 -8.43
CA ALA A 100 33.50 34.50 -8.66
C ALA A 100 32.99 35.36 -7.47
N ILE A 101 31.95 34.89 -6.77
CA ILE A 101 31.34 35.57 -5.63
C ILE A 101 32.12 35.29 -4.34
N TYR A 102 32.42 34.02 -4.07
CA TYR A 102 33.11 33.60 -2.87
C TYR A 102 34.63 33.60 -3.06
N ARG A 103 35.26 34.73 -2.75
CA ARG A 103 36.74 34.85 -2.72
C ARG A 103 37.40 33.91 -1.70
N ARG A 104 36.72 33.62 -0.58
CA ARG A 104 37.20 32.74 0.50
C ARG A 104 36.33 31.49 0.58
N ARG A 105 36.95 30.30 0.52
CA ARG A 105 36.24 29.00 0.67
C ARG A 105 35.46 28.90 1.98
N MET A 106 35.97 29.49 3.05
CA MET A 106 35.33 29.50 4.37
C MET A 106 33.94 30.16 4.35
N THR A 107 33.78 31.26 3.59
CA THR A 107 32.49 31.96 3.49
C THR A 107 31.46 31.13 2.72
N ALA A 108 31.88 30.47 1.63
CA ALA A 108 31.02 29.55 0.89
C ALA A 108 30.53 28.41 1.79
N HIS A 109 31.45 27.80 2.56
CA HIS A 109 31.13 26.74 3.51
C HIS A 109 30.17 27.19 4.60
N GLN A 110 30.37 28.39 5.19
CA GLN A 110 29.47 28.94 6.21
C GLN A 110 28.05 29.21 5.68
N HIS A 111 27.93 29.64 4.42
CA HIS A 111 26.62 29.86 3.80
C HIS A 111 25.94 28.54 3.44
N GLN A 112 26.72 27.57 2.98
CA GLN A 112 26.25 26.21 2.71
C GLN A 112 25.77 25.52 4.00
N LEU A 113 26.51 25.65 5.10
CA LEU A 113 26.13 25.11 6.40
C LEU A 113 24.83 25.75 6.91
N TRP A 114 24.72 27.07 6.83
CA TRP A 114 23.50 27.78 7.20
C TRP A 114 22.32 27.36 6.33
N ALA A 115 22.49 27.22 5.01
CA ALA A 115 21.41 26.84 4.11
C ALA A 115 20.87 25.44 4.46
N ARG A 116 21.78 24.52 4.81
CA ARG A 116 21.43 23.19 5.31
C ARG A 116 20.62 23.27 6.62
N GLU A 117 21.06 24.08 7.58
CA GLU A 117 20.41 24.25 8.87
C GLU A 117 19.02 24.92 8.73
N HIS A 118 18.93 25.98 7.94
CA HIS A 118 17.69 26.70 7.62
C HIS A 118 16.64 25.78 6.97
N LEU A 119 17.07 24.88 6.09
CA LEU A 119 16.18 23.92 5.44
C LEU A 119 15.88 22.67 6.30
N GLY A 120 16.49 22.55 7.49
CA GLY A 120 16.36 21.37 8.34
C GLY A 120 16.94 20.09 7.72
N LEU A 121 17.95 20.22 6.84
CA LEU A 121 18.53 19.08 6.13
C LEU A 121 19.52 18.30 7.03
N GLN A 122 19.25 17.01 7.19
CA GLN A 122 20.10 16.09 7.93
C GLN A 122 21.32 15.67 7.09
N PRO A 123 22.51 15.52 7.70
CA PRO A 123 23.67 14.99 7.00
C PRO A 123 23.47 13.51 6.64
N PHE A 124 24.16 13.06 5.59
CA PHE A 124 24.22 11.65 5.23
C PHE A 124 25.20 10.91 6.15
N SER A 125 24.74 10.54 7.36
CA SER A 125 25.51 9.85 8.39
C SER A 125 25.57 8.33 8.17
N ASP A 126 26.38 7.63 8.97
CA ASP A 126 26.48 6.17 8.94
C ASP A 126 25.15 5.49 9.33
N GLU A 127 24.39 6.06 10.27
CA GLU A 127 23.04 5.61 10.63
C GLU A 127 22.07 5.69 9.44
N VAL A 128 22.14 6.80 8.69
CA VAL A 128 21.36 6.99 7.47
C VAL A 128 21.78 5.98 6.40
N ILE A 129 23.07 5.67 6.27
CA ILE A 129 23.58 4.68 5.32
C ILE A 129 22.94 3.32 5.56
N GLU A 130 22.89 2.85 6.81
CA GLU A 130 22.28 1.56 7.12
C GLU A 130 20.77 1.56 6.84
N ARG A 131 20.06 2.62 7.23
CA ARG A 131 18.63 2.77 6.90
C ARG A 131 18.39 2.76 5.38
N VAL A 132 19.22 3.45 4.61
CA VAL A 132 19.13 3.46 3.14
C VAL A 132 19.38 2.06 2.58
N ARG A 133 20.35 1.30 3.11
CA ARG A 133 20.62 -0.08 2.68
C ARG A 133 19.41 -0.97 2.89
N GLU A 134 18.79 -0.93 4.06
CA GLU A 134 17.61 -1.73 4.38
C GLU A 134 16.46 -1.42 3.42
N VAL A 135 16.13 -0.14 3.24
CA VAL A 135 15.01 0.26 2.40
C VAL A 135 15.29 0.00 0.92
N MET A 136 16.53 0.21 0.45
CA MET A 136 16.93 -0.13 -0.91
C MET A 136 16.91 -1.64 -1.17
N ALA A 137 17.27 -2.48 -0.19
CA ALA A 137 17.20 -3.93 -0.32
C ALA A 137 15.77 -4.43 -0.47
N ALA A 138 14.82 -3.85 0.26
CA ALA A 138 13.39 -4.13 0.10
C ALA A 138 12.87 -3.74 -1.29
N HIS A 139 13.30 -2.59 -1.82
CA HIS A 139 12.89 -2.12 -3.15
C HIS A 139 13.64 -2.78 -4.31
N ALA A 140 14.82 -3.35 -4.07
CA ALA A 140 15.64 -3.99 -5.11
C ALA A 140 14.98 -5.22 -5.76
N GLY A 141 14.05 -5.89 -5.04
CA GLY A 141 13.28 -7.02 -5.60
C GLY A 141 12.33 -6.62 -6.73
N GLY A 142 11.84 -5.38 -6.75
CA GLY A 142 10.94 -4.86 -7.79
C GLY A 142 11.61 -3.95 -8.82
N ALA A 143 12.88 -3.57 -8.61
CA ALA A 143 13.59 -2.68 -9.52
C ALA A 143 14.15 -3.45 -10.74
N THR A 144 13.89 -2.96 -11.95
CA THR A 144 14.38 -3.59 -13.19
C THR A 144 15.83 -3.19 -13.46
N THR A 145 16.19 -1.95 -13.09
CA THR A 145 17.52 -1.40 -13.36
C THR A 145 18.14 -0.75 -12.13
N HIS A 146 19.47 -0.62 -12.17
CA HIS A 146 20.24 0.06 -11.14
C HIS A 146 19.91 1.56 -11.07
N ASP A 147 19.67 2.20 -12.23
CA ASP A 147 19.32 3.61 -12.32
C ASP A 147 17.93 3.92 -11.74
N GLU A 148 16.96 3.02 -11.89
CA GLU A 148 15.63 3.14 -11.24
C GLU A 148 15.76 3.15 -9.72
N LEU A 149 16.53 2.20 -9.16
CA LEU A 149 16.76 2.12 -7.71
C LEU A 149 17.52 3.36 -7.20
N MET A 150 18.47 3.88 -7.98
CA MET A 150 19.15 5.14 -7.65
C MET A 150 18.20 6.33 -7.64
N LYS A 151 17.33 6.48 -8.66
CA LYS A 151 16.38 7.59 -8.73
C LYS A 151 15.37 7.52 -7.60
N TRP A 152 14.86 6.33 -7.30
CA TRP A 152 14.00 6.07 -6.15
C TRP A 152 14.68 6.51 -4.84
N ALA A 153 15.94 6.10 -4.61
CA ALA A 153 16.68 6.48 -3.40
C ALA A 153 16.92 7.99 -3.30
N GLN A 154 17.16 8.68 -4.43
CA GLN A 154 17.29 10.14 -4.45
C GLN A 154 15.99 10.84 -4.03
N VAL A 155 14.84 10.36 -4.51
CA VAL A 155 13.52 10.90 -4.15
C VAL A 155 13.25 10.63 -2.66
N TRP A 156 13.47 9.41 -2.20
CA TRP A 156 13.27 9.05 -0.79
C TRP A 156 14.14 9.89 0.16
N LEU A 157 15.43 10.07 -0.16
CA LEU A 157 16.33 10.92 0.64
C LEU A 157 15.86 12.38 0.69
N HIS A 158 15.36 12.89 -0.43
CA HIS A 158 14.84 14.25 -0.53
C HIS A 158 13.58 14.44 0.33
N GLU A 159 12.65 13.49 0.30
CA GLU A 159 11.43 13.49 1.12
C GLU A 159 11.74 13.46 2.62
N GLN A 160 12.74 12.66 3.03
CA GLN A 160 13.18 12.57 4.42
C GLN A 160 14.01 13.78 4.89
N LYS A 161 14.18 14.81 4.05
CA LYS A 161 15.03 15.98 4.31
C LYS A 161 16.49 15.60 4.61
N ILE A 162 17.01 14.61 3.90
CA ILE A 162 18.39 14.16 4.03
C ILE A 162 19.20 14.66 2.84
N LEU A 163 20.42 15.12 3.11
CA LEU A 163 21.33 15.54 2.05
C LEU A 163 21.72 14.37 1.16
N ILE A 164 21.46 14.49 -0.15
CA ILE A 164 21.75 13.43 -1.11
C ILE A 164 23.27 13.34 -1.34
N PRO A 165 23.90 12.17 -1.10
CA PRO A 165 25.33 12.01 -1.32
C PRO A 165 25.67 11.97 -2.81
N GLY A 166 26.95 11.96 -3.17
CA GLY A 166 27.38 11.86 -4.57
C GLY A 166 26.94 10.56 -5.25
N ASP A 167 26.73 10.59 -6.57
CA ASP A 167 26.18 9.46 -7.36
C ASP A 167 26.96 8.16 -7.15
N ARG A 168 28.27 8.26 -6.96
CA ARG A 168 29.12 7.10 -6.68
C ARG A 168 28.67 6.34 -5.43
N ARG A 169 28.39 7.06 -4.35
CA ARG A 169 28.01 6.44 -3.07
C ARG A 169 26.65 5.76 -3.16
N LEU A 170 25.67 6.41 -3.77
CA LEU A 170 24.37 5.79 -4.05
C LEU A 170 24.53 4.57 -4.96
N ARG A 171 25.45 4.62 -5.92
CA ARG A 171 25.70 3.51 -6.82
C ARG A 171 26.27 2.29 -6.13
N GLU A 172 27.21 2.51 -5.21
CA GLU A 172 27.75 1.47 -4.33
C GLU A 172 26.63 0.85 -3.47
N LEU A 173 25.77 1.66 -2.85
CA LEU A 173 24.65 1.17 -2.03
C LEU A 173 23.61 0.37 -2.84
N ALA A 174 23.25 0.83 -4.03
CA ALA A 174 22.38 0.08 -4.92
C ALA A 174 23.03 -1.24 -5.37
N ALA A 175 24.33 -1.24 -5.67
CA ALA A 175 25.05 -2.47 -6.02
C ALA A 175 25.06 -3.48 -4.86
N ASP A 176 25.27 -3.01 -3.63
CA ASP A 176 25.20 -3.85 -2.43
C ASP A 176 23.79 -4.44 -2.25
N ALA A 177 22.74 -3.63 -2.42
CA ALA A 177 21.35 -4.08 -2.33
C ALA A 177 21.03 -5.18 -3.36
N PHE A 178 21.37 -4.99 -4.63
CA PHE A 178 21.20 -6.01 -5.66
C PHE A 178 22.00 -7.29 -5.36
N MET A 179 23.19 -7.17 -4.77
CA MET A 179 23.99 -8.34 -4.39
C MET A 179 23.35 -9.13 -3.25
N VAL A 180 22.69 -8.47 -2.30
CA VAL A 180 21.91 -9.12 -1.25
C VAL A 180 20.73 -9.86 -1.86
N THR A 181 19.89 -9.17 -2.65
CA THR A 181 18.74 -9.77 -3.34
C THR A 181 19.17 -10.97 -4.19
N LYS A 182 20.23 -10.83 -4.99
CA LYS A 182 20.78 -11.91 -5.81
C LYS A 182 21.24 -13.12 -4.98
N LYS A 183 21.87 -12.88 -3.82
CA LYS A 183 22.28 -13.97 -2.91
C LYS A 183 21.06 -14.69 -2.35
N ASP A 184 20.01 -13.96 -1.97
CA ASP A 184 18.81 -14.55 -1.40
C ASP A 184 18.00 -15.32 -2.46
N THR A 185 17.87 -14.78 -3.67
CA THR A 185 17.33 -15.53 -4.82
C THR A 185 18.13 -16.81 -5.07
N LEU A 186 19.46 -16.74 -5.05
CA LEU A 186 20.32 -17.92 -5.25
C LEU A 186 20.20 -18.93 -4.10
N ARG A 187 19.98 -18.49 -2.86
CA ARG A 187 19.68 -19.38 -1.72
C ARG A 187 18.34 -20.08 -1.90
N LEU A 188 17.31 -19.35 -2.30
CA LEU A 188 15.98 -19.91 -2.59
C LEU A 188 16.05 -20.97 -3.68
N ILE A 189 16.74 -20.67 -4.79
CA ILE A 189 16.98 -21.64 -5.88
C ILE A 189 17.70 -22.90 -5.37
N LYS A 190 18.75 -22.72 -4.55
CA LYS A 190 19.48 -23.87 -3.96
C LYS A 190 18.67 -24.68 -2.97
N LYS A 191 17.68 -24.08 -2.31
CA LYS A 191 16.77 -24.78 -1.39
C LYS A 191 15.71 -25.56 -2.17
N ALA A 192 15.20 -24.99 -3.26
CA ALA A 192 14.18 -25.60 -4.10
C ALA A 192 14.71 -26.76 -4.95
N ILE A 193 15.95 -26.66 -5.45
CA ILE A 193 16.53 -27.64 -6.36
C ILE A 193 17.51 -28.57 -5.60
N PRO A 194 17.29 -29.90 -5.58
CA PRO A 194 18.23 -30.85 -4.99
C PRO A 194 19.66 -30.69 -5.51
N ALA A 195 20.65 -30.78 -4.61
CA ALA A 195 22.07 -30.62 -4.95
C ALA A 195 22.54 -31.61 -6.04
N ALA A 196 21.92 -32.79 -6.12
CA ALA A 196 22.17 -33.78 -7.17
C ALA A 196 21.76 -33.26 -8.56
N GLN A 197 20.61 -32.62 -8.69
CA GLN A 197 20.15 -32.00 -9.93
C GLN A 197 21.01 -30.81 -10.32
N ILE A 198 21.39 -29.93 -9.37
CA ILE A 198 22.32 -28.83 -9.65
C ILE A 198 23.65 -29.37 -10.19
N LYS A 199 24.19 -30.43 -9.57
CA LYS A 199 25.44 -31.05 -10.01
C LYS A 199 25.31 -31.74 -11.37
N ALA A 200 24.18 -32.37 -11.65
CA ALA A 200 23.87 -32.95 -12.97
C ALA A 200 23.76 -31.86 -14.04
N CYS A 201 23.02 -30.78 -13.79
CA CYS A 201 22.91 -29.64 -14.69
C CYS A 201 24.27 -28.98 -14.93
N CYS A 202 25.08 -28.74 -13.88
CA CYS A 202 26.43 -28.22 -14.07
C CYS A 202 27.30 -29.18 -14.90
N LYS A 203 27.23 -30.49 -14.62
CA LYS A 203 27.97 -31.49 -15.39
C LYS A 203 27.57 -31.47 -16.87
N GLU A 204 26.28 -31.35 -17.18
CA GLU A 204 25.78 -31.25 -18.55
C GLU A 204 26.13 -29.92 -19.23
N ILE A 205 26.03 -28.80 -18.51
CA ILE A 205 26.40 -27.49 -19.03
C ILE A 205 27.89 -27.44 -19.41
N PHE A 206 28.75 -28.10 -18.63
CA PHE A 206 30.19 -28.19 -18.92
C PHE A 206 30.58 -29.45 -19.69
N SER A 207 29.64 -30.31 -20.07
CA SER A 207 29.94 -31.53 -20.83
C SER A 207 30.41 -31.17 -22.23
N LEU A 208 31.22 -32.06 -22.81
CA LEU A 208 31.64 -31.95 -24.19
C LEU A 208 30.53 -32.51 -25.08
N ARG A 209 30.05 -31.67 -25.99
CA ARG A 209 29.12 -32.11 -27.02
C ARG A 209 29.93 -32.65 -28.20
N SER A 210 29.67 -33.89 -28.58
CA SER A 210 30.25 -34.50 -29.78
C SER A 210 29.37 -34.17 -30.98
N HIS A 211 29.74 -33.14 -31.76
CA HIS A 211 29.08 -32.84 -33.03
C HIS A 211 30.12 -32.84 -34.16
N GLY A 212 30.37 -34.01 -34.74
CA GLY A 212 31.40 -34.20 -35.78
C GLY A 212 32.84 -34.19 -35.23
N GLN A 213 33.81 -33.74 -36.04
CA GLN A 213 35.26 -33.80 -35.78
C GLN A 213 35.81 -32.80 -34.72
N ARG A 214 34.95 -32.05 -34.02
CA ARG A 214 35.37 -31.11 -32.96
C ARG A 214 34.49 -31.25 -31.72
N SER A 215 35.14 -31.40 -30.58
CA SER A 215 34.51 -31.39 -29.25
C SER A 215 34.48 -29.95 -28.73
N GLU A 216 33.30 -29.39 -28.50
CA GLU A 216 33.13 -28.12 -27.78
C GLU A 216 32.28 -28.31 -26.54
N SER A 217 32.56 -27.55 -25.48
CA SER A 217 31.73 -27.62 -24.26
C SER A 217 30.37 -27.00 -24.52
N VAL A 218 29.31 -27.51 -23.87
CA VAL A 218 27.95 -27.00 -24.01
C VAL A 218 27.85 -25.51 -23.65
N VAL A 219 28.59 -25.02 -22.64
CA VAL A 219 28.72 -23.56 -22.37
C VAL A 219 29.28 -22.80 -23.56
N ARG A 220 30.30 -23.33 -24.23
CA ARG A 220 30.94 -22.65 -25.36
C ARG A 220 30.02 -22.68 -26.57
N TRP A 221 29.34 -23.78 -26.83
CA TRP A 221 28.31 -23.90 -27.85
C TRP A 221 27.18 -22.89 -27.61
N LEU A 222 26.65 -22.84 -26.38
CA LEU A 222 25.67 -21.84 -25.98
C LEU A 222 26.23 -20.47 -26.34
N LYS A 223 27.41 -20.08 -25.85
CA LYS A 223 28.02 -18.77 -26.14
C LYS A 223 28.42 -18.53 -27.60
N THR A 224 28.38 -19.55 -28.47
CA THR A 224 28.82 -19.43 -29.86
C THR A 224 27.64 -19.07 -30.75
N PRO A 225 27.70 -17.95 -31.50
CA PRO A 225 26.64 -17.60 -32.44
C PRO A 225 26.53 -18.68 -33.54
N PRO A 226 25.33 -19.06 -33.99
CA PRO A 226 25.15 -20.10 -34.99
C PRO A 226 25.88 -19.77 -36.30
N ARG A 227 26.56 -20.77 -36.90
CA ARG A 227 27.25 -20.62 -38.18
C ARG A 227 26.25 -20.68 -39.34
N ARG A 228 26.47 -19.82 -40.34
CA ARG A 228 25.64 -19.49 -41.54
C ARG A 228 25.18 -20.63 -42.46
N HIS A 229 25.34 -21.91 -42.12
CA HIS A 229 24.99 -23.01 -43.02
C HIS A 229 24.23 -24.14 -42.32
N SER A 230 22.91 -24.01 -42.24
CA SER A 230 21.96 -25.13 -42.28
C SER A 230 20.63 -24.61 -42.85
N PRO A 231 19.91 -25.39 -43.66
CA PRO A 231 18.72 -24.92 -44.37
C PRO A 231 17.62 -24.52 -43.39
N SER A 232 16.87 -23.52 -43.80
CA SER A 232 15.81 -22.81 -43.09
C SER A 232 14.66 -23.71 -42.58
N THR A 233 14.74 -24.29 -41.38
CA THR A 233 13.52 -24.81 -40.68
C THR A 233 13.69 -25.06 -39.16
N GLY A 234 14.38 -24.19 -38.42
CA GLY A 234 14.48 -24.32 -36.96
C GLY A 234 14.68 -22.98 -36.25
N ALA A 235 14.22 -22.88 -34.99
CA ALA A 235 14.09 -21.66 -34.15
C ALA A 235 15.38 -20.86 -33.85
N PHE A 236 16.49 -21.12 -34.57
CA PHE A 236 17.83 -20.55 -34.32
C PHE A 236 18.55 -20.18 -35.62
N SER A 237 17.85 -19.50 -36.53
CA SER A 237 18.34 -19.17 -37.89
C SER A 237 19.21 -17.91 -37.98
N SER A 238 19.39 -17.16 -36.90
CA SER A 238 20.16 -15.91 -36.91
C SER A 238 21.07 -15.74 -35.68
N ARG A 239 22.00 -14.77 -35.76
CA ARG A 239 22.98 -14.47 -34.70
C ARG A 239 22.23 -13.95 -33.47
N LYS A 240 21.88 -14.87 -32.57
CA LYS A 240 21.12 -14.58 -31.35
C LYS A 240 21.86 -13.54 -30.50
N SER A 241 21.16 -12.46 -30.17
CA SER A 241 21.68 -11.41 -29.29
C SER A 241 21.84 -11.96 -27.88
N ARG A 242 22.58 -11.26 -27.00
CA ARG A 242 22.67 -11.64 -25.58
C ARG A 242 21.29 -11.74 -24.90
N LYS A 243 20.25 -11.15 -25.50
CA LYS A 243 18.85 -11.15 -25.05
C LYS A 243 18.08 -12.43 -25.38
N ASP A 244 18.63 -13.34 -26.19
CA ASP A 244 17.88 -14.48 -26.72
C ASP A 244 18.33 -15.83 -26.09
N PHE A 245 19.37 -15.80 -25.25
CA PHE A 245 19.73 -16.88 -24.31
C PHE A 245 18.71 -17.16 -23.21
N PRO A 246 18.08 -16.13 -22.62
CA PRO A 246 16.97 -16.30 -21.69
C PRO A 246 15.89 -17.21 -22.26
N ASP A 247 15.48 -17.04 -23.51
CA ASP A 247 14.35 -17.77 -24.10
C ASP A 247 14.58 -19.29 -24.15
N ALA A 248 15.79 -19.71 -24.52
CA ALA A 248 16.14 -21.13 -24.57
C ALA A 248 16.22 -21.75 -23.17
N LEU A 249 16.70 -20.99 -22.17
CA LEU A 249 16.72 -21.42 -20.78
C LEU A 249 15.32 -21.46 -20.16
N ILE A 250 14.51 -20.45 -20.44
CA ILE A 250 13.11 -20.36 -20.02
C ILE A 250 12.34 -21.54 -20.60
N LEU A 251 12.47 -21.82 -21.90
CA LEU A 251 11.81 -22.96 -22.53
C LEU A 251 12.26 -24.29 -21.92
N SER A 252 13.56 -24.51 -21.75
CA SER A 252 14.07 -25.76 -21.17
C SER A 252 13.61 -25.97 -19.73
N SER A 253 13.52 -24.89 -18.95
CA SER A 253 13.07 -24.96 -17.55
C SER A 253 11.56 -25.17 -17.49
N ALA A 254 10.81 -24.48 -18.35
CA ALA A 254 9.37 -24.65 -18.48
C ALA A 254 9.00 -26.07 -18.89
N CYS A 255 9.67 -26.66 -19.89
CA CYS A 255 9.41 -28.03 -20.32
C CYS A 255 9.68 -29.08 -19.24
N ALA A 256 10.62 -28.82 -18.33
CA ALA A 256 10.94 -29.74 -17.25
C ALA A 256 9.88 -29.75 -16.15
N VAL A 257 9.22 -28.61 -15.92
CA VAL A 257 8.30 -28.39 -14.80
C VAL A 257 6.84 -28.42 -15.21
N ALA A 258 6.52 -28.08 -16.47
CA ALA A 258 5.15 -28.08 -16.98
C ALA A 258 4.36 -29.38 -16.76
N PRO A 259 4.96 -30.59 -16.78
CA PRO A 259 4.21 -31.82 -16.48
C PRO A 259 3.74 -31.94 -15.02
N GLU A 260 4.27 -31.15 -14.09
CA GLU A 260 3.94 -31.21 -12.66
C GLU A 260 2.73 -30.34 -12.28
N TYR A 261 2.25 -29.49 -13.20
CA TYR A 261 1.19 -28.51 -12.96
C TYR A 261 0.07 -28.64 -13.98
N GLU A 262 -1.18 -28.59 -13.53
CA GLU A 262 -2.37 -28.68 -14.38
C GLU A 262 -2.50 -27.47 -15.32
N HIS A 263 -2.13 -26.28 -14.84
CA HIS A 263 -2.09 -25.04 -15.62
C HIS A 263 -0.68 -24.43 -15.56
N PHE A 264 -0.04 -24.30 -16.72
CA PHE A 264 1.28 -23.68 -16.86
C PHE A 264 1.23 -22.55 -17.88
N HIS A 265 1.35 -21.30 -17.40
CA HIS A 265 1.26 -20.11 -18.24
C HIS A 265 2.64 -19.51 -18.51
N LEU A 266 2.93 -19.22 -19.77
CA LEU A 266 4.15 -18.54 -20.20
C LEU A 266 3.82 -17.16 -20.80
N VAL A 267 4.32 -16.10 -20.16
CA VAL A 267 4.16 -14.72 -20.64
C VAL A 267 5.33 -14.38 -21.56
N THR A 268 5.07 -14.26 -22.85
CA THR A 268 6.08 -13.86 -23.84
C THR A 268 5.47 -13.18 -25.06
N ALA A 269 6.06 -12.04 -25.42
CA ALA A 269 5.81 -11.35 -26.69
C ALA A 269 6.62 -11.94 -27.86
N ASP A 270 7.52 -12.91 -27.60
CA ASP A 270 8.34 -13.53 -28.63
C ASP A 270 7.59 -14.70 -29.31
N GLU A 271 7.29 -14.54 -30.59
CA GLU A 271 6.58 -15.51 -31.42
C GLU A 271 7.36 -16.82 -31.61
N HIS A 272 8.69 -16.78 -31.62
CA HIS A 272 9.52 -17.98 -31.77
C HIS A 272 9.55 -18.82 -30.49
N LEU A 273 9.62 -18.18 -29.33
CA LEU A 273 9.49 -18.87 -28.04
C LEU A 273 8.10 -19.49 -27.90
N ARG A 274 7.05 -18.76 -28.28
CA ARG A 274 5.67 -19.24 -28.29
C ARG A 274 5.49 -20.46 -29.21
N ALA A 275 5.99 -20.39 -30.45
CA ALA A 275 5.91 -21.51 -31.40
C ALA A 275 6.69 -22.76 -30.94
N ALA A 276 7.80 -22.56 -30.22
CA ALA A 276 8.59 -23.65 -29.67
C ALA A 276 7.92 -24.29 -28.44
N ALA A 277 7.36 -23.46 -27.55
CA ALA A 277 6.67 -23.89 -26.34
C ALA A 277 5.30 -24.51 -26.61
N GLY A 278 4.59 -24.08 -27.66
CA GLY A 278 3.25 -24.59 -28.01
C GLY A 278 3.22 -26.09 -28.34
N ARG A 279 4.38 -26.70 -28.57
CA ARG A 279 4.53 -28.16 -28.75
C ARG A 279 4.39 -28.94 -27.45
N PHE A 280 4.35 -28.27 -26.30
CA PHE A 280 4.36 -28.86 -24.97
C PHE A 280 3.09 -28.56 -24.16
N GLY A 281 2.02 -28.07 -24.78
CA GLY A 281 0.72 -27.89 -24.13
C GLY A 281 0.65 -26.74 -23.11
N MET A 282 1.59 -25.80 -23.14
CA MET A 282 1.58 -24.62 -22.26
C MET A 282 0.60 -23.56 -22.76
N GLU A 283 0.06 -22.75 -21.86
CA GLU A 283 -0.78 -21.60 -22.20
C GLU A 283 0.07 -20.34 -22.38
N PHE A 284 -0.32 -19.45 -23.31
CA PHE A 284 0.49 -18.30 -23.70
C PHE A 284 -0.23 -16.99 -23.54
N HIS A 285 0.52 -15.99 -23.08
CA HIS A 285 0.07 -14.61 -22.98
C HIS A 285 1.12 -13.69 -23.59
N GLU A 286 0.72 -12.78 -24.45
CA GLU A 286 1.61 -11.85 -25.14
C GLU A 286 2.10 -10.72 -24.23
N SER A 287 1.38 -10.49 -23.13
CA SER A 287 1.69 -9.46 -22.16
C SER A 287 1.29 -9.89 -20.75
N LEU A 288 1.89 -9.23 -19.75
CA LEU A 288 1.49 -9.42 -18.36
C LEU A 288 0.01 -9.08 -18.16
N LEU A 289 -0.52 -8.10 -18.90
CA LEU A 289 -1.93 -7.70 -18.83
C LEU A 289 -2.84 -8.86 -19.25
N GLN A 290 -2.54 -9.49 -20.39
CA GLN A 290 -3.31 -10.64 -20.87
C GLN A 290 -3.26 -11.84 -19.91
N PHE A 291 -2.10 -12.06 -19.28
CA PHE A 291 -1.96 -13.10 -18.25
C PHE A 291 -2.79 -12.79 -17.00
N LEU A 292 -2.80 -11.53 -16.57
CA LEU A 292 -3.58 -11.08 -15.41
C LEU A 292 -5.09 -11.09 -15.67
N ASP A 293 -5.50 -11.08 -16.94
CA ASP A 293 -6.89 -11.20 -17.42
C ASP A 293 -7.29 -12.66 -17.73
N ALA A 294 -6.37 -13.62 -17.61
CA ALA A 294 -6.68 -15.03 -17.81
C ALA A 294 -7.71 -15.52 -16.78
N PRO A 295 -8.71 -16.35 -17.16
CA PRO A 295 -9.84 -16.69 -16.28
C PRO A 295 -9.42 -17.21 -14.89
N ALA A 296 -8.50 -18.17 -14.83
CA ALA A 296 -8.00 -18.74 -13.58
C ALA A 296 -7.23 -17.74 -12.70
N ILE A 297 -6.51 -16.80 -13.34
CA ILE A 297 -5.76 -15.75 -12.63
C ILE A 297 -6.69 -14.65 -12.15
N ARG A 298 -7.71 -14.31 -12.94
CA ARG A 298 -8.74 -13.34 -12.54
C ARG A 298 -9.53 -13.85 -11.35
N GLU A 299 -9.98 -15.11 -11.37
CA GLU A 299 -10.67 -15.74 -10.24
C GLU A 299 -9.78 -15.77 -8.98
N ALA A 300 -8.51 -16.15 -9.11
CA ALA A 300 -7.57 -16.14 -7.98
C ALA A 300 -7.32 -14.71 -7.44
N ARG A 301 -7.28 -13.70 -8.32
CA ARG A 301 -7.13 -12.29 -7.94
C ARG A 301 -8.38 -11.73 -7.28
N GLU A 302 -9.56 -12.10 -7.77
CA GLU A 302 -10.86 -11.73 -7.19
C GLU A 302 -11.04 -12.39 -5.82
N ALA A 303 -10.64 -13.66 -5.67
CA ALA A 303 -10.64 -14.35 -4.37
C ALA A 303 -9.67 -13.69 -3.38
N LEU A 304 -8.44 -13.37 -3.80
CA LEU A 304 -7.44 -12.71 -2.94
C LEU A 304 -7.85 -11.27 -2.59
N ALA A 305 -8.41 -10.53 -3.55
CA ALA A 305 -8.92 -9.18 -3.33
C ALA A 305 -10.12 -9.18 -2.37
N THR A 306 -11.00 -10.18 -2.48
CA THR A 306 -12.10 -10.39 -1.54
C THR A 306 -11.56 -10.70 -0.14
N GLU A 307 -10.60 -11.63 0.01
CA GLU A 307 -10.03 -11.96 1.32
C GLU A 307 -9.30 -10.77 1.97
N GLN A 308 -8.53 -10.00 1.19
CA GLN A 308 -7.85 -8.81 1.68
C GLN A 308 -8.86 -7.71 2.05
N LYS A 309 -9.91 -7.51 1.24
CA LYS A 309 -11.01 -6.57 1.54
C LYS A 309 -11.79 -6.99 2.80
N ILE A 310 -12.01 -8.29 3.02
CA ILE A 310 -12.62 -8.82 4.27
C ILE A 310 -11.76 -8.41 5.47
N ARG A 311 -10.44 -8.61 5.42
CA ARG A 311 -9.54 -8.27 6.54
C ARG A 311 -9.48 -6.77 6.79
N GLU A 312 -9.31 -5.97 5.74
CA GLU A 312 -9.23 -4.51 5.87
C GLU A 312 -10.55 -3.91 6.39
N LEU A 313 -11.70 -4.41 5.91
CA LEU A 313 -13.01 -3.98 6.42
C LEU A 313 -13.24 -4.47 7.85
N SER A 314 -12.89 -5.72 8.18
CA SER A 314 -13.02 -6.24 9.54
C SER A 314 -12.20 -5.43 10.54
N ASP A 315 -10.94 -5.12 10.20
CA ASP A 315 -10.07 -4.29 11.05
C ASP A 315 -10.62 -2.86 11.19
N ALA A 316 -11.22 -2.30 10.13
CA ALA A 316 -11.86 -0.99 10.19
C ALA A 316 -13.13 -1.01 11.06
N PHE A 317 -14.02 -1.99 10.90
CA PHE A 317 -15.25 -2.15 11.68
C PHE A 317 -14.98 -2.42 13.17
N LEU A 318 -13.96 -3.22 13.48
CA LEU A 318 -13.61 -3.61 14.85
C LEU A 318 -12.72 -2.60 15.58
N SER A 319 -12.44 -1.44 14.98
CA SER A 319 -11.73 -0.37 15.69
C SER A 319 -12.60 0.24 16.80
N VAL A 320 -11.99 0.55 17.94
CA VAL A 320 -12.68 1.04 19.15
C VAL A 320 -13.56 2.27 18.86
N GLU A 321 -13.04 3.21 18.06
CA GLU A 321 -13.78 4.42 17.68
C GLU A 321 -15.05 4.09 16.88
N ASN A 322 -15.02 3.05 16.05
CA ASN A 322 -16.16 2.67 15.24
C ASN A 322 -17.16 1.84 16.05
N LEU A 323 -16.69 0.97 16.95
CA LEU A 323 -17.57 0.28 17.89
C LEU A 323 -18.39 1.26 18.75
N ASP A 324 -17.75 2.31 19.27
CA ASP A 324 -18.44 3.35 20.07
C ASP A 324 -19.50 4.11 19.25
N ARG A 325 -19.24 4.35 17.97
CA ARG A 325 -20.18 5.04 17.08
C ARG A 325 -21.34 4.14 16.60
N ILE A 326 -21.11 2.85 16.31
CA ILE A 326 -22.22 1.89 16.06
C ILE A 326 -23.11 1.79 17.29
N ALA A 327 -22.51 1.67 18.47
CA ALA A 327 -23.24 1.68 19.73
C ALA A 327 -24.02 2.99 19.93
N GLY A 328 -23.45 4.12 19.54
CA GLY A 328 -24.12 5.42 19.56
C GLY A 328 -25.32 5.48 18.61
N TRP A 329 -25.18 4.97 17.38
CA TRP A 329 -26.27 4.90 16.40
C TRP A 329 -27.41 3.99 16.88
N LEU A 330 -27.10 2.79 17.38
CA LEU A 330 -28.10 1.87 17.94
C LEU A 330 -28.87 2.49 19.11
N ARG A 331 -28.19 3.29 19.96
CA ARG A 331 -28.80 3.96 21.13
C ARG A 331 -29.58 5.24 20.80
N ALA A 332 -29.44 5.79 19.59
CA ALA A 332 -30.01 7.09 19.25
C ALA A 332 -31.52 7.04 18.89
N GLY A 333 -32.22 5.96 19.25
CA GLY A 333 -33.64 5.75 18.94
C GLY A 333 -33.82 5.32 17.49
N ASN A 334 -33.40 4.10 17.16
CA ASN A 334 -33.67 3.52 15.84
C ASN A 334 -35.08 2.92 15.85
N ASP A 335 -35.97 3.45 15.01
CA ASP A 335 -37.34 2.93 14.80
C ASP A 335 -37.33 1.40 14.56
N GLU A 336 -36.29 0.86 13.90
CA GLU A 336 -36.16 -0.59 13.65
C GLU A 336 -35.97 -1.44 14.92
N ILE A 337 -35.49 -0.84 16.01
CA ILE A 337 -35.33 -1.50 17.31
C ILE A 337 -36.59 -1.30 18.15
N GLU A 338 -37.17 -0.10 18.15
CA GLU A 338 -38.37 0.22 18.93
C GLU A 338 -39.60 -0.54 18.43
N ASP A 339 -39.71 -0.74 17.11
CA ASP A 339 -40.82 -1.47 16.48
C ASP A 339 -40.52 -2.98 16.31
N LEU A 340 -39.45 -3.50 16.93
CA LEU A 340 -39.10 -4.90 16.80
C LEU A 340 -40.13 -5.81 17.48
N HIS A 341 -40.60 -6.80 16.73
CA HIS A 341 -41.47 -7.88 17.20
C HIS A 341 -40.82 -9.24 16.89
N LEU A 342 -40.62 -10.08 17.89
CA LEU A 342 -40.17 -11.46 17.72
C LEU A 342 -41.22 -12.43 18.23
N GLU A 343 -41.48 -13.48 17.44
CA GLU A 343 -42.41 -14.54 17.79
C GLU A 343 -41.70 -15.67 18.57
N HIS A 344 -42.50 -16.55 19.17
CA HIS A 344 -42.05 -17.62 20.06
C HIS A 344 -40.92 -18.50 19.48
N GLU A 345 -40.90 -18.73 18.17
CA GLU A 345 -39.91 -19.58 17.50
C GLU A 345 -38.50 -18.96 17.46
N ASP A 346 -38.42 -17.64 17.60
CA ASP A 346 -37.20 -16.85 17.53
C ASP A 346 -36.68 -16.41 18.90
N ILE A 347 -37.31 -16.89 19.99
CA ILE A 347 -36.98 -16.58 21.38
C ILE A 347 -36.40 -17.80 22.09
N ASP A 348 -35.12 -17.71 22.44
CA ASP A 348 -34.41 -18.68 23.26
C ASP A 348 -34.46 -18.30 24.76
N GLY A 349 -34.28 -19.26 25.66
CA GLY A 349 -34.15 -19.00 27.10
C GLY A 349 -35.47 -18.84 27.87
N LEU A 350 -36.61 -19.22 27.28
CA LEU A 350 -37.93 -19.12 27.92
C LEU A 350 -38.05 -19.91 29.23
N GLU A 351 -37.21 -20.92 29.45
CA GLU A 351 -37.10 -21.64 30.72
C GLU A 351 -36.73 -20.72 31.90
N ALA A 352 -36.06 -19.60 31.64
CA ALA A 352 -35.67 -18.63 32.66
C ALA A 352 -36.89 -17.92 33.28
N VAL A 353 -38.04 -17.89 32.58
CA VAL A 353 -39.28 -17.33 33.11
C VAL A 353 -39.73 -18.10 34.37
N GLY A 354 -39.45 -19.41 34.43
CA GLY A 354 -39.69 -20.25 35.61
C GLY A 354 -41.12 -20.76 35.75
N VAL A 355 -41.92 -20.65 34.67
CA VAL A 355 -43.27 -21.20 34.52
C VAL A 355 -43.41 -21.84 33.14
N THR A 356 -44.54 -22.49 32.89
CA THR A 356 -44.85 -22.96 31.54
C THR A 356 -45.27 -21.78 30.68
N VAL A 357 -44.56 -21.57 29.57
CA VAL A 357 -44.74 -20.44 28.66
C VAL A 357 -45.38 -20.91 27.35
N TYR A 358 -46.47 -20.26 26.95
CA TYR A 358 -47.15 -20.47 25.69
C TYR A 358 -47.16 -19.18 24.86
N GLY A 359 -46.78 -19.27 23.59
CA GLY A 359 -46.91 -18.16 22.64
C GLY A 359 -46.21 -16.88 23.10
N ALA A 360 -44.92 -16.97 23.42
CA ALA A 360 -44.15 -15.81 23.85
C ALA A 360 -43.89 -14.85 22.68
N THR A 361 -43.96 -13.55 22.93
CA THR A 361 -43.49 -12.50 22.02
C THR A 361 -42.54 -11.57 22.76
N ILE A 362 -41.58 -11.01 22.02
CA ILE A 362 -40.76 -9.90 22.48
C ILE A 362 -41.15 -8.66 21.69
N ASP A 363 -41.46 -7.59 22.41
CA ASP A 363 -41.93 -6.32 21.87
C ASP A 363 -41.15 -5.16 22.49
N TYR A 364 -41.13 -4.04 21.78
CA TYR A 364 -40.61 -2.75 22.26
C TYR A 364 -39.24 -2.78 22.97
N PRO A 365 -38.18 -3.35 22.35
CA PRO A 365 -36.84 -3.20 22.89
C PRO A 365 -36.44 -1.72 23.04
N VAL A 366 -35.85 -1.37 24.19
CA VAL A 366 -35.50 0.00 24.56
C VAL A 366 -34.10 0.33 24.01
N PRO A 367 -33.93 1.19 23.00
CA PRO A 367 -32.62 1.42 22.40
C PRO A 367 -31.63 2.09 23.37
N GLU A 368 -32.13 2.97 24.24
CA GLU A 368 -31.31 3.70 25.23
C GLU A 368 -30.65 2.75 26.26
N ALA A 369 -31.23 1.57 26.47
CA ALA A 369 -30.77 0.59 27.47
C ALA A 369 -29.70 -0.39 26.95
N ILE A 370 -29.30 -0.28 25.68
CA ILE A 370 -28.38 -1.22 25.02
C ILE A 370 -27.00 -1.31 25.69
N LYS A 371 -26.60 -2.53 26.05
CA LYS A 371 -25.33 -2.91 26.71
C LYS A 371 -24.69 -4.12 25.99
N PHE A 372 -23.41 -4.38 26.31
CA PHE A 372 -22.66 -5.55 25.86
C PHE A 372 -22.60 -5.79 24.33
N LEU A 373 -22.57 -4.72 23.53
CA LEU A 373 -22.46 -4.80 22.08
C LEU A 373 -21.14 -5.48 21.67
N THR A 374 -21.25 -6.60 20.97
CA THR A 374 -20.12 -7.32 20.36
C THR A 374 -20.37 -7.43 18.86
N ILE A 375 -19.34 -7.16 18.05
CA ILE A 375 -19.37 -7.35 16.59
C ILE A 375 -18.37 -8.46 16.27
N SER A 376 -18.82 -9.51 15.59
CA SER A 376 -18.06 -10.77 15.47
C SER A 376 -17.52 -11.04 14.07
N LEU A 377 -18.25 -10.68 13.02
CA LEU A 377 -17.87 -11.04 11.65
C LEU A 377 -18.47 -10.08 10.61
N ALA A 378 -17.68 -9.76 9.58
CA ALA A 378 -18.15 -9.13 8.36
C ALA A 378 -18.14 -10.16 7.22
N SER A 379 -19.29 -10.45 6.62
CA SER A 379 -19.41 -11.39 5.50
C SER A 379 -20.05 -10.72 4.28
N PRO A 380 -19.65 -11.08 3.05
CA PRO A 380 -20.31 -10.60 1.84
C PRO A 380 -21.74 -11.15 1.77
N SER A 381 -22.70 -10.26 1.53
CA SER A 381 -24.15 -10.56 1.48
C SER A 381 -24.75 -10.23 0.11
N GLY A 382 -24.02 -10.55 -0.96
CA GLY A 382 -24.40 -10.28 -2.36
C GLY A 382 -23.51 -9.21 -3.03
N ASP A 383 -23.94 -8.71 -4.20
CA ASP A 383 -23.20 -7.69 -4.96
C ASP A 383 -23.01 -6.42 -4.10
N ASP A 384 -21.76 -6.17 -3.70
CA ASP A 384 -21.28 -5.02 -2.92
C ASP A 384 -21.94 -4.74 -1.56
N LYS A 385 -22.78 -5.65 -1.06
CA LYS A 385 -23.36 -5.59 0.30
C LYS A 385 -22.57 -6.45 1.29
N TRP A 386 -22.45 -5.97 2.52
CA TRP A 386 -21.77 -6.64 3.62
C TRP A 386 -22.68 -6.76 4.82
N ALA A 387 -22.79 -7.97 5.38
CA ALA A 387 -23.49 -8.22 6.63
C ALA A 387 -22.47 -8.19 7.78
N LEU A 388 -22.77 -7.41 8.81
CA LEU A 388 -22.03 -7.34 10.05
C LEU A 388 -22.85 -8.02 11.14
N SER A 389 -22.38 -9.18 11.62
CA SER A 389 -23.04 -9.87 12.72
C SER A 389 -22.70 -9.19 14.04
N LEU A 390 -23.73 -8.85 14.80
CA LEU A 390 -23.62 -8.22 16.11
C LEU A 390 -24.54 -8.84 17.14
N SER A 391 -24.17 -8.72 18.41
CA SER A 391 -24.94 -9.20 19.55
C SER A 391 -24.96 -8.12 20.62
N PHE A 392 -26.13 -7.83 21.20
CA PHE A 392 -26.28 -6.81 22.24
C PHE A 392 -27.39 -7.18 23.23
N GLU A 393 -27.32 -6.64 24.45
CA GLU A 393 -28.35 -6.82 25.47
C GLU A 393 -29.15 -5.54 25.65
N THR A 394 -30.48 -5.63 25.66
CA THR A 394 -31.33 -4.49 26.02
C THR A 394 -32.58 -4.92 26.78
N GLN A 395 -33.28 -3.94 27.36
CA GLN A 395 -34.58 -4.14 27.98
C GLN A 395 -35.65 -4.24 26.90
N CYS A 396 -36.61 -5.14 27.06
CA CYS A 396 -37.77 -5.30 26.18
C CYS A 396 -38.99 -5.75 27.00
N GLU A 397 -40.16 -5.72 26.40
CA GLU A 397 -41.37 -6.32 26.95
C GLU A 397 -41.51 -7.75 26.43
N VAL A 398 -41.81 -8.69 27.31
CA VAL A 398 -42.11 -10.07 26.95
C VAL A 398 -43.57 -10.31 27.29
N THR A 399 -44.37 -10.63 26.27
CA THR A 399 -45.76 -11.05 26.45
C THR A 399 -45.83 -12.56 26.30
N PHE A 400 -46.50 -13.26 27.21
CA PHE A 400 -46.65 -14.71 27.14
C PHE A 400 -47.89 -15.19 27.89
N ALA A 401 -48.42 -16.34 27.48
CA ALA A 401 -49.53 -16.98 28.17
C ALA A 401 -49.03 -18.09 29.10
N THR A 402 -49.64 -18.20 30.28
CA THR A 402 -49.36 -19.26 31.26
C THR A 402 -50.64 -19.71 31.97
N SER A 403 -50.55 -20.74 32.81
CA SER A 403 -51.70 -21.21 33.59
C SER A 403 -52.01 -20.27 34.75
N TRP A 404 -53.29 -20.12 35.10
CA TRP A 404 -53.71 -19.23 36.20
C TRP A 404 -52.99 -19.48 37.55
N PRO A 405 -52.72 -20.74 37.99
CA PRO A 405 -51.95 -20.96 39.21
C PRO A 405 -50.50 -20.46 39.14
N GLU A 406 -49.88 -20.55 37.96
CA GLU A 406 -48.52 -20.08 37.72
C GLU A 406 -48.47 -18.55 37.59
N SER A 407 -49.51 -17.93 37.01
CA SER A 407 -49.62 -16.46 36.92
C SER A 407 -49.68 -15.82 38.30
N MET A 408 -50.51 -16.37 39.21
CA MET A 408 -50.58 -15.89 40.59
C MET A 408 -49.25 -15.97 41.32
N LYS A 409 -48.42 -16.97 41.00
CA LYS A 409 -47.09 -17.09 41.60
C LYS A 409 -46.18 -15.96 41.12
N LEU A 410 -46.20 -15.67 39.82
CA LEU A 410 -45.42 -14.58 39.23
C LEU A 410 -45.87 -13.20 39.72
N GLU A 411 -47.18 -12.95 39.81
CA GLU A 411 -47.77 -11.70 40.35
C GLU A 411 -47.32 -11.39 41.79
N ASN A 412 -47.00 -12.42 42.58
CA ASN A 412 -46.53 -12.23 43.96
C ASN A 412 -45.01 -12.00 44.06
N GLU A 413 -44.25 -12.43 43.05
CA GLU A 413 -42.78 -12.45 43.07
C GLU A 413 -42.16 -11.36 42.20
N ARG A 414 -42.86 -10.89 41.17
CA ARG A 414 -42.35 -10.00 40.12
C ARG A 414 -43.40 -8.98 39.69
N ASP A 415 -42.94 -7.95 39.00
CA ASP A 415 -43.79 -6.88 38.45
C ASP A 415 -44.34 -7.29 37.08
N VAL A 416 -45.46 -8.03 37.07
CA VAL A 416 -46.12 -8.53 35.86
C VAL A 416 -47.47 -7.87 35.66
N THR A 417 -47.79 -7.53 34.41
CA THR A 417 -49.07 -6.95 33.99
C THR A 417 -49.94 -8.03 33.38
N VAL A 418 -51.19 -8.15 33.81
CA VAL A 418 -52.16 -9.09 33.22
C VAL A 418 -52.88 -8.41 32.07
N GLU A 419 -52.72 -8.92 30.84
CA GLU A 419 -53.36 -8.38 29.63
C GLU A 419 -54.73 -9.00 29.39
N SER A 420 -54.83 -10.32 29.56
CA SER A 420 -56.08 -11.08 29.44
C SER A 420 -56.10 -12.27 30.40
N ALA A 421 -57.28 -12.67 30.87
CA ALA A 421 -57.42 -13.74 31.85
C ALA A 421 -58.62 -14.63 31.50
N ASP A 422 -58.38 -15.59 30.61
CA ASP A 422 -59.30 -16.68 30.26
C ASP A 422 -58.74 -18.02 30.81
N ASP A 423 -58.86 -19.13 30.07
CA ASP A 423 -58.32 -20.44 30.47
C ASP A 423 -56.77 -20.44 30.57
N LEU A 424 -56.13 -19.58 29.79
CA LEU A 424 -54.73 -19.18 29.94
C LEU A 424 -54.70 -17.69 30.28
N VAL A 425 -53.78 -17.30 31.15
CA VAL A 425 -53.56 -15.90 31.55
C VAL A 425 -52.40 -15.35 30.75
N GLU A 426 -52.65 -14.28 30.01
CA GLU A 426 -51.65 -13.55 29.26
C GLU A 426 -51.01 -12.49 30.16
N LEU A 427 -49.70 -12.59 30.29
CA LEU A 427 -48.88 -11.73 31.13
C LEU A 427 -47.91 -10.95 30.27
N ARG A 428 -47.61 -9.73 30.69
CA ARG A 428 -46.54 -8.90 30.15
C ARG A 428 -45.57 -8.53 31.27
N GLU A 429 -44.28 -8.72 31.02
CA GLU A 429 -43.21 -8.40 31.97
C GLU A 429 -42.03 -7.75 31.24
N SER A 430 -41.30 -6.86 31.90
CA SER A 430 -40.06 -6.30 31.37
C SER A 430 -38.87 -7.23 31.60
N TRP A 431 -38.10 -7.50 30.55
CA TRP A 431 -36.94 -8.40 30.58
C TRP A 431 -35.70 -7.76 29.98
N TRP A 432 -34.54 -8.18 30.46
CA TRP A 432 -33.29 -8.07 29.72
C TRP A 432 -33.18 -9.27 28.77
N ALA A 433 -33.05 -8.98 27.48
CA ALA A 433 -32.81 -9.98 26.44
C ALA A 433 -31.55 -9.63 25.64
N ARG A 434 -30.85 -10.68 25.19
CA ARG A 434 -29.72 -10.56 24.27
C ARG A 434 -30.20 -10.82 22.86
N PHE A 435 -30.05 -9.85 21.98
CA PHE A 435 -30.46 -9.91 20.58
C PHE A 435 -29.25 -10.22 19.70
N ASP A 436 -29.43 -11.15 18.77
CA ASP A 436 -28.47 -11.44 17.71
C ASP A 436 -29.01 -10.86 16.39
N ALA A 437 -28.23 -9.96 15.80
CA ALA A 437 -28.65 -9.16 14.65
C ALA A 437 -27.55 -9.05 13.59
N GLU A 438 -27.97 -8.72 12.38
CA GLU A 438 -27.09 -8.41 11.26
C GLU A 438 -27.37 -6.99 10.78
N ILE A 439 -26.31 -6.19 10.65
CA ILE A 439 -26.38 -4.91 9.96
C ILE A 439 -25.92 -5.11 8.52
N ILE A 440 -26.79 -4.78 7.56
CA ILE A 440 -26.43 -4.79 6.16
C ILE A 440 -25.91 -3.41 5.74
N VAL A 441 -24.67 -3.37 5.29
CA VAL A 441 -23.99 -2.18 4.79
C VAL A 441 -23.71 -2.33 3.29
N ASP A 442 -24.22 -1.41 2.50
CA ASP A 442 -23.86 -1.30 1.09
C ASP A 442 -22.51 -0.57 0.96
N THR A 443 -21.54 -1.22 0.32
CA THR A 443 -20.16 -0.71 0.17
C THR A 443 -19.86 -0.19 -1.24
N THR A 444 -20.86 -0.10 -2.13
CA THR A 444 -20.70 0.35 -3.53
C THR A 444 -20.02 1.70 -3.66
N ARG A 445 -20.21 2.59 -2.67
CA ARG A 445 -19.66 3.96 -2.67
C ARG A 445 -18.35 4.10 -1.90
N TRP A 446 -17.87 3.04 -1.27
CA TRP A 446 -16.71 3.10 -0.39
C TRP A 446 -15.39 3.19 -1.16
N GLN A 447 -14.59 4.23 -0.93
CA GLN A 447 -13.23 4.33 -1.44
C GLN A 447 -12.19 4.22 -0.32
N PRO A 448 -11.36 3.16 -0.31
CA PRO A 448 -10.28 3.01 0.67
C PRO A 448 -9.34 4.23 0.65
N GLY A 449 -9.14 4.85 1.82
CA GLY A 449 -8.19 5.96 2.01
C GLY A 449 -8.71 7.37 1.66
N VAL A 450 -9.95 7.50 1.16
CA VAL A 450 -10.60 8.80 0.88
C VAL A 450 -11.75 9.04 1.85
N ASP A 451 -12.60 8.04 2.06
CA ASP A 451 -13.76 8.14 2.94
C ASP A 451 -13.46 7.55 4.31
N THR A 452 -13.80 8.28 5.38
CA THR A 452 -13.91 7.65 6.70
C THR A 452 -15.12 6.73 6.68
N MET A 453 -14.99 5.49 7.15
CA MET A 453 -16.07 4.51 7.17
C MET A 453 -17.40 5.05 7.76
N TRP A 454 -17.33 6.06 8.64
CA TRP A 454 -18.51 6.72 9.19
C TRP A 454 -19.26 7.69 8.29
N SER A 455 -18.59 8.39 7.37
CA SER A 455 -19.30 9.22 6.40
C SER A 455 -20.21 8.36 5.51
N MET A 456 -19.92 7.06 5.43
CA MET A 456 -20.73 6.05 4.75
C MET A 456 -21.94 5.59 5.58
N ILE A 457 -21.78 5.28 6.87
CA ILE A 457 -22.90 4.80 7.70
C ILE A 457 -23.95 5.91 7.96
N GLU A 458 -23.52 7.16 8.17
CA GLU A 458 -24.44 8.30 8.33
C GLU A 458 -25.25 8.62 7.06
N THR A 459 -24.73 8.30 5.86
CA THR A 459 -25.39 8.61 4.59
C THR A 459 -26.22 7.47 4.02
N MET A 460 -26.04 6.23 4.48
CA MET A 460 -26.59 5.04 3.79
C MET A 460 -27.83 4.40 4.44
N LYS A 461 -28.25 4.79 5.66
CA LYS A 461 -29.38 4.16 6.37
C LYS A 461 -29.22 2.63 6.43
N PRO A 462 -28.28 2.11 7.25
CA PRO A 462 -28.08 0.67 7.36
C PRO A 462 -29.38 -0.02 7.78
N GLU A 463 -29.65 -1.18 7.20
CA GLU A 463 -30.80 -2.02 7.56
C GLU A 463 -30.37 -2.96 8.70
N LEU A 464 -31.09 -2.92 9.83
CA LEU A 464 -30.92 -3.87 10.94
C LEU A 464 -31.88 -5.05 10.78
N LEU A 465 -31.33 -6.26 10.71
CA LEU A 465 -32.10 -7.50 10.74
C LEU A 465 -31.85 -8.22 12.05
N VAL A 466 -32.85 -8.25 12.92
CA VAL A 466 -32.79 -9.01 14.17
C VAL A 466 -33.49 -10.33 13.95
N ASN A 467 -32.75 -11.43 14.06
CA ASN A 467 -33.29 -12.75 13.74
C ASN A 467 -33.72 -13.52 14.99
N ARG A 468 -33.06 -13.29 16.14
CA ARG A 468 -33.31 -14.03 17.38
C ARG A 468 -33.00 -13.21 18.61
N ALA A 469 -33.62 -13.60 19.72
CA ALA A 469 -33.30 -13.07 21.04
C ALA A 469 -33.25 -14.19 22.08
N MET A 470 -32.40 -14.02 23.09
CA MET A 470 -32.29 -14.91 24.25
C MET A 470 -32.65 -14.14 25.52
N LEU A 471 -33.62 -14.64 26.28
CA LEU A 471 -33.96 -14.06 27.59
C LEU A 471 -32.79 -14.26 28.57
N VAL A 472 -32.39 -13.18 29.24
CA VAL A 472 -31.28 -13.19 30.20
C VAL A 472 -31.82 -13.16 31.63
N ARG A 473 -32.65 -12.17 31.97
CA ARG A 473 -33.24 -12.00 33.30
C ARG A 473 -34.41 -10.99 33.28
N PRO A 474 -35.37 -11.08 34.22
CA PRO A 474 -36.35 -10.01 34.43
C PRO A 474 -35.67 -8.72 34.91
N VAL A 475 -36.30 -7.57 34.64
CA VAL A 475 -35.77 -6.21 34.94
C VAL A 475 -35.75 -5.88 36.43
#